data_AF-A0A258SKS5-F1
#
_entry.id   AF-A0A258SKS5-F1
#
_cell.length_a   1.000
_cell.length_b   1.000
_cell.length_c   1.000
_cell.angle_alpha   90.00
_cell.angle_beta   90.00
_cell.angle_gamma   90.00
#
_symmetry.space_group_name_H-M   'P 1'
#
loop_
_entity.id
_entity.type
_entity.pdbx_description
1 polymer ?
#
loop_
_entity_poly.entity_id
_entity_poly.type
_entity_poly.pdbx_seq_one_letter_code
_entity_poly.pdbx_strand_id
1 'polypeptide(L)'
;SMAGFDAFTQILAKIFNLKILFGLIIKCALFGLAVTLIPITAGLETPKKLFMVPVSVLRGMMRVFFAIVAIEVVSLALKYI
;
A
#
# COMPACT_ATOMS: atom_id res chain seq x y z
N SER A 1 -32.89 -7.05 16.87
CA SER A 1 -31.86 -6.71 15.87
C SER A 1 -30.50 -7.40 16.08
N MET A 2 -30.42 -8.54 16.79
CA MET A 2 -29.16 -9.25 17.08
C MET A 2 -28.86 -10.40 16.11
N ALA A 3 -29.89 -11.12 15.62
CA ALA A 3 -29.71 -12.25 14.70
C ALA A 3 -29.01 -11.89 13.37
N GLY A 4 -29.21 -10.67 12.85
CA GLY A 4 -28.51 -10.20 11.67
C GLY A 4 -27.02 -9.90 11.91
N PHE A 5 -26.66 -9.52 13.14
CA PHE A 5 -25.28 -9.21 13.52
C PHE A 5 -24.44 -10.48 13.71
N ASP A 6 -25.03 -11.53 14.28
CA ASP A 6 -24.36 -12.82 14.47
C ASP A 6 -24.08 -13.52 13.12
N ALA A 7 -25.06 -13.50 12.21
CA ALA A 7 -24.89 -14.04 10.86
C ALA A 7 -23.81 -13.27 10.07
N PHE A 8 -23.80 -11.94 10.18
CA PHE A 8 -22.77 -11.09 9.57
C PHE A 8 -21.38 -11.41 10.11
N THR A 9 -21.24 -11.52 11.44
CA THR A 9 -19.95 -11.81 12.09
C THR A 9 -19.41 -13.20 11.72
N GLN A 10 -20.27 -14.22 11.61
CA GLN A 10 -19.86 -15.55 11.13
C GLN A 10 -19.34 -15.53 9.70
N ILE A 11 -20.01 -14.81 8.80
CA ILE A 11 -19.57 -14.66 7.41
C ILE A 11 -18.24 -13.91 7.37
N LEU A 12 -18.08 -12.84 8.15
CA LEU A 12 -16.84 -12.08 8.23
C LEU A 12 -15.68 -12.95 8.71
N ALA A 13 -15.87 -13.72 9.78
CA ALA A 13 -14.85 -14.62 10.33
C ALA A 13 -14.44 -15.70 9.32
N LYS A 14 -15.37 -16.16 8.48
CA LYS A 14 -15.08 -17.14 7.43
C LYS A 14 -14.27 -16.53 6.28
N ILE A 15 -14.49 -15.26 5.96
CA ILE A 15 -13.76 -14.53 4.91
C ILE A 15 -12.38 -14.08 5.41
N PHE A 16 -12.30 -13.57 6.64
CA PHE A 16 -11.04 -13.16 7.28
C PHE A 16 -10.32 -14.35 7.92
N ASN A 17 -9.82 -15.24 7.08
CA ASN A 17 -8.93 -16.30 7.53
C ASN A 17 -7.54 -15.72 7.93
N LEU A 18 -6.83 -16.38 8.83
CA LEU A 18 -5.45 -16.06 9.23
C LEU A 18 -4.52 -15.81 8.03
N LYS A 19 -4.67 -16.60 6.95
CA LYS A 19 -3.88 -16.42 5.73
C LYS A 19 -4.10 -15.06 5.05
N ILE A 20 -5.37 -14.62 4.96
CA ILE A 20 -5.74 -13.34 4.34
C ILE A 20 -5.30 -12.18 5.23
N LEU A 21 -5.43 -12.32 6.55
CA LEU A 21 -4.95 -11.32 7.51
C LEU A 21 -3.43 -11.14 7.41
N PHE A 22 -2.67 -12.23 7.33
CA PHE A 22 -1.21 -12.17 7.17
C PHE A 22 -0.81 -11.52 5.85
N GLY A 23 -1.47 -11.90 4.74
CA GLY A 23 -1.26 -11.26 3.43
C GLY A 23 -1.58 -9.76 3.45
N LEU A 24 -2.65 -9.35 4.15
CA LEU A 24 -3.01 -7.95 4.32
C LEU A 24 -1.95 -7.18 5.11
N ILE A 25 -1.44 -7.75 6.22
CA ILE A 25 -0.38 -7.12 7.03
C ILE A 25 0.88 -6.88 6.20
N ILE A 26 1.33 -7.88 5.45
CA ILE A 26 2.51 -7.76 4.58
C ILE A 26 2.28 -6.67 3.54
N LYS A 27 1.13 -6.67 2.88
CA LYS A 27 0.80 -5.69 1.84
C LYS A 27 0.79 -4.26 2.40
N CYS A 28 0.17 -4.06 3.56
CA CYS A 28 0.17 -2.77 4.25
C CYS A 28 1.60 -2.32 4.60
N ALA A 29 2.45 -3.22 5.10
CA ALA A 29 3.85 -2.90 5.40
C ALA A 29 4.62 -2.48 4.14
N LEU A 30 4.45 -3.20 3.02
CA LEU A 30 5.06 -2.86 1.74
C LEU A 30 4.62 -1.49 1.22
N PHE A 31 3.32 -1.18 1.32
CA PHE A 31 2.81 0.14 0.95
C PHE A 31 3.36 1.25 1.83
N GLY A 32 3.37 1.05 3.16
CA GLY A 32 3.95 2.02 4.08
C GLY A 32 5.42 2.30 3.75
N LEU A 33 6.21 1.25 3.55
CA LEU A 33 7.62 1.39 3.16
C LEU A 33 7.79 2.13 1.84
N ALA A 34 7.01 1.80 0.80
CA ALA A 34 7.09 2.48 -0.49
C ALA A 34 6.72 3.97 -0.39
N VAL A 35 5.63 4.29 0.31
CA VAL A 35 5.16 5.67 0.50
C VAL A 35 6.12 6.50 1.34
N THR A 36 6.88 5.89 2.27
CA THR A 36 7.85 6.62 3.09
C THR A 36 9.22 6.72 2.41
N LEU A 37 9.79 5.63 1.91
CA LEU A 37 11.17 5.61 1.42
C LEU A 37 11.35 6.35 0.09
N ILE A 38 10.37 6.26 -0.82
CA ILE A 38 10.50 6.85 -2.16
C ILE A 38 10.49 8.39 -2.10
N PRO A 39 9.59 9.06 -1.36
CA PRO A 39 9.65 10.52 -1.23
C PRO A 39 10.87 11.00 -0.43
N ILE A 40 11.29 10.27 0.60
CA ILE A 40 12.50 10.62 1.38
C ILE A 40 13.72 10.63 0.46
N THR A 41 13.94 9.57 -0.31
CA THR A 41 15.07 9.49 -1.25
C THR A 41 14.98 10.57 -2.33
N ALA A 42 13.80 10.80 -2.90
CA ALA A 42 13.59 11.89 -3.88
C ALA A 42 13.88 13.28 -3.29
N GLY A 43 13.56 13.50 -2.01
CA GLY A 43 13.87 14.73 -1.28
C GLY A 43 15.37 14.90 -1.04
N LEU A 44 16.08 13.83 -0.64
CA LEU A 44 17.52 13.84 -0.40
C LEU A 44 18.35 14.06 -1.67
N GLU A 45 17.88 13.56 -2.82
CA GLU A 45 18.51 13.74 -4.13
C GLU A 45 18.27 15.13 -4.74
N THR A 46 17.43 15.97 -4.12
CA THR A 46 17.05 17.26 -4.70
C THR A 46 18.17 18.30 -4.59
N PRO A 47 18.66 18.87 -5.71
CA PRO A 47 19.66 19.94 -5.68
C PRO A 47 19.09 21.20 -5.02
N LYS A 48 19.94 21.96 -4.29
CA LYS A 48 19.58 23.17 -3.50
C LYS A 48 19.14 24.40 -4.33
N LYS A 49 18.29 24.22 -5.34
CA LYS A 49 17.60 25.29 -6.06
C LYS A 49 16.11 25.20 -5.75
N LEU A 50 15.55 26.26 -5.15
CA LEU A 50 14.14 26.33 -4.69
C LEU A 50 13.11 25.98 -5.78
N PHE A 51 13.40 26.28 -7.05
CA PHE A 51 12.52 25.94 -8.18
C PHE A 51 12.59 24.48 -8.64
N MET A 52 13.59 23.71 -8.18
CA MET A 52 13.72 22.28 -8.52
C MET A 52 13.03 21.36 -7.50
N VAL A 53 12.67 21.90 -6.34
CA VAL A 53 11.97 21.16 -5.27
C VAL A 53 10.58 20.67 -5.70
N PRO A 54 9.70 21.49 -6.32
CA PRO A 54 8.38 21.00 -6.74
C PRO A 54 8.48 19.91 -7.83
N VAL A 55 9.47 20.02 -8.72
CA VAL A 55 9.68 19.10 -9.84
C VAL A 55 10.22 17.75 -9.34
N SER A 56 11.15 17.75 -8.40
CA SER A 56 11.69 16.51 -7.81
C SER A 56 10.65 15.79 -6.96
N VAL A 57 9.83 16.53 -6.20
CA VAL A 57 8.72 15.95 -5.43
C VAL A 57 7.67 15.34 -6.37
N LEU A 58 7.26 16.04 -7.43
CA LEU A 58 6.30 15.49 -8.41
C LEU A 58 6.83 14.18 -9.03
N ARG A 59 8.12 14.15 -9.38
CA ARG A 59 8.77 12.93 -9.90
C ARG A 59 8.82 11.81 -8.85
N GLY A 60 9.09 12.13 -7.60
CA GLY A 60 9.06 11.18 -6.48
C GLY A 60 7.67 10.60 -6.25
N MET A 61 6.64 11.44 -6.30
CA MET A 61 5.24 11.03 -6.15
C MET A 61 4.77 10.11 -7.29
N MET A 62 5.20 10.35 -8.53
CA MET A 62 4.94 9.43 -9.64
C MET A 62 5.61 8.06 -9.43
N ARG A 63 6.84 8.02 -8.87
CA ARG A 63 7.50 6.76 -8.54
C ARG A 63 6.76 5.99 -7.43
N VAL A 64 6.22 6.69 -6.43
CA VAL A 64 5.35 6.09 -5.40
C VAL A 64 4.13 5.44 -6.03
N PHE A 65 3.44 6.15 -6.93
CA PHE A 65 2.26 5.62 -7.62
C PHE A 65 2.57 4.31 -8.35
N PHE A 66 3.65 4.28 -9.13
CA PHE A 66 4.07 3.05 -9.82
C PHE A 66 4.44 1.91 -8.85
N ALA A 67 5.14 2.20 -7.76
CA ALA A 67 5.49 1.21 -6.75
C ALA A 67 4.24 0.61 -6.09
N ILE A 68 3.25 1.43 -5.74
CA ILE A 68 1.98 0.97 -5.17
C ILE A 68 1.23 0.08 -6.16
N VAL A 69 1.11 0.52 -7.42
CA VAL A 69 0.44 -0.29 -8.45
C VAL A 69 1.13 -1.64 -8.64
N ALA A 70 2.47 -1.68 -8.66
CA ALA A 70 3.21 -2.93 -8.77
C ALA A 70 2.95 -3.87 -7.58
N ILE A 71 3.00 -3.35 -6.34
CA ILE A 71 2.69 -4.13 -5.13
C ILE A 71 1.24 -4.66 -5.18
N GLU A 72 0.29 -3.84 -5.64
CA GLU A 72 -1.12 -4.22 -5.76
C GLU A 72 -1.30 -5.36 -6.77
N VAL A 73 -0.71 -5.24 -7.96
CA VAL A 73 -0.80 -6.24 -9.04
C VAL A 73 -0.18 -7.56 -8.61
N VAL A 74 1.02 -7.52 -7.99
CA VAL A 74 1.67 -8.73 -7.47
C VAL A 74 0.83 -9.37 -6.37
N SER A 75 0.27 -8.56 -5.46
CA SER A 75 -0.61 -9.06 -4.40
C SER A 75 -1.87 -9.71 -4.94
N LEU A 76 -2.47 -9.18 -6.01
CA LEU A 76 -3.62 -9.79 -6.68
C LEU A 76 -3.22 -11.07 -7.38
N ALA A 77 -2.11 -11.09 -8.12
CA ALA A 77 -1.61 -12.29 -8.78
C ALA A 77 -1.39 -13.44 -7.78
N LEU A 78 -0.74 -13.17 -6.65
CA LEU A 78 -0.53 -14.15 -5.58
C LEU A 78 -1.81 -14.62 -4.88
N LYS A 79 -2.89 -13.84 -4.95
CA LYS A 79 -4.19 -14.24 -4.37
C LYS A 79 -4.97 -15.18 -5.30
N TYR A 80 -4.77 -15.06 -6.61
CA TYR A 80 -5.51 -15.80 -7.63
C TYR A 80 -4.74 -17.01 -8.21
N ILE A 81 -3.47 -17.16 -7.85
CA ILE A 81 -2.65 -18.37 -8.08
C ILE A 81 -2.72 -19.26 -6.84
#